data_AF-A0A1M2VED7-F1
#
_entry.id   AF-A0A1M2VED7-F1
#
_cell.length_a   1.000
_cell.length_b   1.000
_cell.length_c   1.000
_cell.angle_alpha   90.00
_cell.angle_beta   90.00
_cell.angle_gamma   90.00
#
_symmetry.space_group_name_H-M   'P 1'
#
loop_
_entity.id
_entity.type
_entity.pdbx_description
1 polymer ?
#
loop_
_entity_poly.entity_id
_entity_poly.type
_entity_poly.pdbx_seq_one_letter_code
_entity_poly.pdbx_strand_id
1 'polypeptide(L)'
;MCTRLIIHLFPRRISWGAPASLPNHPSGHIDPGHACLRWRKYHSRQGSPVLPLLLTILAVINGARAQLLEITVPQDIVQCTHTTVSWTGGAAPYFLSIVNVPGNTPPGLPNFSLEFNNLNNTSFTWNTGFAAGTPVVFRINDHDGTSSNHTNAVVILPGAVDACL
;
A
#
# COMPACT_ATOMS: atom_id res chain seq x y z
N MET A 1 52.93 26.27 24.39
CA MET A 1 52.19 27.33 23.66
C MET A 1 51.45 26.66 22.51
N CYS A 2 50.17 27.02 22.33
CA CYS A 2 49.15 26.32 21.57
C CYS A 2 49.54 25.88 20.14
N THR A 3 49.44 24.57 19.88
CA THR A 3 49.31 24.01 18.53
C THR A 3 47.95 23.32 18.44
N ARG A 4 47.07 23.90 17.62
CA ARG A 4 45.75 23.37 17.26
C ARG A 4 45.94 22.31 16.17
N LEU A 5 45.45 21.09 16.36
CA LEU A 5 45.31 20.11 15.28
C LEU A 5 44.07 19.21 15.48
N ILE A 6 43.09 19.42 14.59
CA ILE A 6 42.16 18.49 13.93
C ILE A 6 41.44 17.41 14.77
N ILE A 7 40.11 17.50 14.84
CA ILE A 7 39.21 16.33 14.76
C ILE A 7 38.05 16.66 13.81
N HIS A 8 37.79 15.70 12.92
CA HIS A 8 36.83 15.70 11.81
C HIS A 8 35.36 15.75 12.24
N LEU A 9 34.56 16.56 11.55
CA LEU A 9 33.13 16.30 11.36
C LEU A 9 32.73 16.69 9.93
N PHE A 10 32.48 15.68 9.10
CA PHE A 10 31.68 15.79 7.88
C PHE A 10 30.20 16.01 8.29
N PRO A 11 29.44 16.78 7.50
CA PRO A 11 28.54 16.11 6.57
C PRO A 11 28.50 16.76 5.18
N ARG A 12 28.44 15.88 4.18
CA ARG A 12 28.18 16.21 2.76
C ARG A 12 26.77 16.82 2.63
N ARG A 13 26.67 18.03 2.07
CA ARG A 13 25.46 18.50 1.36
C ARG A 13 25.70 18.36 -0.14
N ILE A 14 24.82 17.60 -0.79
CA ILE A 14 24.71 17.48 -2.24
C ILE A 14 23.96 18.72 -2.74
N SER A 15 24.60 19.49 -3.62
CA SER A 15 24.03 20.64 -4.31
C SER A 15 23.19 20.18 -5.51
N TRP A 16 22.00 20.73 -5.65
CA TRP A 16 21.19 20.62 -6.87
C TRP A 16 21.71 21.58 -7.94
N GLY A 17 21.90 21.05 -9.15
CA GLY A 17 22.42 21.76 -10.31
C GLY A 17 21.41 22.71 -10.95
N ALA A 18 21.92 23.82 -11.48
CA ALA A 18 21.21 24.74 -12.36
C ALA A 18 21.39 24.31 -13.83
N PRO A 19 20.39 24.51 -14.72
CA PRO A 19 20.58 24.31 -16.15
C PRO A 19 20.93 25.61 -16.89
N ALA A 20 22.02 25.49 -17.65
CA ALA A 20 22.31 25.95 -19.01
C ALA A 20 21.93 27.38 -19.50
N SER A 21 23.00 28.04 -19.93
CA SER A 21 23.22 29.15 -20.88
C SER A 21 22.23 29.43 -22.02
N LEU A 22 22.02 30.72 -22.30
CA LEU A 22 21.52 31.28 -23.57
C LEU A 22 22.63 32.13 -24.27
N PRO A 23 22.63 32.24 -25.61
CA PRO A 23 23.64 32.98 -26.37
C PRO A 23 23.27 34.44 -26.71
N ASN A 24 24.32 35.24 -26.93
CA ASN A 24 24.37 36.66 -27.35
C ASN A 24 23.83 36.94 -28.77
N HIS A 25 23.16 38.09 -28.99
CA HIS A 25 23.40 39.14 -30.04
C HIS A 25 22.29 40.24 -29.99
N PRO A 26 22.40 41.39 -30.70
CA PRO A 26 23.05 42.66 -30.34
C PRO A 26 22.07 43.84 -30.13
N SER A 27 22.63 44.96 -29.67
CA SER A 27 21.97 46.25 -29.47
C SER A 27 21.36 46.86 -30.74
N GLY A 28 20.10 47.29 -30.65
CA GLY A 28 19.39 48.09 -31.64
C GLY A 28 18.48 49.11 -30.94
N HIS A 29 18.74 50.38 -31.24
CA HIS A 29 18.16 51.61 -30.67
C HIS A 29 16.85 51.99 -31.38
N ILE A 30 15.70 52.12 -30.69
CA ILE A 30 14.48 52.83 -31.18
C ILE A 30 13.69 53.45 -29.99
N ASP A 31 13.18 54.67 -30.24
CA ASP A 31 12.51 55.68 -29.42
C ASP A 31 11.35 55.30 -28.46
N PRO A 32 11.03 56.19 -27.48
CA PRO A 32 9.86 56.10 -26.61
C PRO A 32 8.65 56.78 -27.26
N GLY A 33 7.63 56.01 -27.63
CA GLY A 33 6.42 56.58 -28.19
C GLY A 33 5.25 55.61 -28.27
N HIS A 34 4.26 55.83 -27.40
CA HIS A 34 2.83 55.58 -27.62
C HIS A 34 2.36 54.12 -27.65
N ALA A 35 1.64 53.70 -26.60
CA ALA A 35 0.35 53.01 -26.74
C ALA A 35 -0.35 52.94 -25.38
N CYS A 36 -1.18 53.94 -25.11
CA CYS A 36 -2.18 53.89 -24.04
C CYS A 36 -3.25 52.86 -24.46
N LEU A 37 -3.10 51.60 -24.06
CA LEU A 37 -4.16 50.59 -24.24
C LEU A 37 -5.24 50.82 -23.18
N ARG A 38 -6.22 51.63 -23.61
CA ARG A 38 -7.45 51.97 -22.94
C ARG A 38 -8.27 50.71 -22.68
N TRP A 39 -8.36 50.27 -21.43
CA TRP A 39 -9.28 49.23 -20.99
C TRP A 39 -10.71 49.65 -21.31
N ARG A 40 -11.28 49.05 -22.34
CA ARG A 40 -12.68 49.27 -22.72
C ARG A 40 -13.54 48.46 -21.75
N LYS A 41 -14.21 49.16 -20.84
CA LYS A 41 -15.24 48.61 -19.95
C LYS A 41 -16.23 47.81 -20.80
N TYR A 42 -16.25 46.49 -20.63
CA TYR A 42 -17.19 45.58 -21.30
C TYR A 42 -18.59 45.86 -20.71
N HIS A 43 -19.34 46.75 -21.37
CA HIS A 43 -20.76 46.94 -21.11
C HIS A 43 -21.52 45.76 -21.71
N SER A 44 -21.89 44.79 -20.87
CA SER A 44 -22.83 43.74 -21.22
C SER A 44 -24.21 44.36 -21.46
N ARG A 45 -24.63 44.45 -22.72
CA ARG A 45 -26.04 44.68 -23.07
C ARG A 45 -26.80 43.38 -22.85
N GLN A 46 -27.88 43.50 -22.09
CA GLN A 46 -28.93 42.51 -21.88
C GLN A 46 -29.46 41.96 -23.22
N GLY A 47 -29.57 40.63 -23.32
CA GLY A 47 -30.24 39.93 -24.40
C GLY A 47 -30.42 38.45 -24.07
N SER A 48 -31.69 38.06 -23.85
CA SER A 48 -32.25 36.71 -23.86
C SER A 48 -31.96 35.76 -22.67
N PRO A 49 -32.98 35.44 -21.83
CA PRO A 49 -32.90 34.40 -20.81
C PRO A 49 -33.17 33.03 -21.46
N VAL A 50 -32.16 32.47 -22.13
CA VAL A 50 -32.14 31.02 -22.41
C VAL A 50 -31.39 30.38 -21.26
N LEU A 51 -32.16 29.78 -20.34
CA LEU A 51 -31.68 28.99 -19.21
C LEU A 51 -30.50 28.10 -19.66
N PRO A 52 -29.28 28.25 -19.12
CA PRO A 52 -28.30 27.21 -19.25
C PRO A 52 -28.79 26.04 -18.40
N LEU A 53 -29.19 24.96 -19.08
CA LEU A 53 -29.47 23.67 -18.49
C LEU A 53 -28.24 23.26 -17.64
N LEU A 54 -28.41 23.26 -16.32
CA LEU A 54 -27.40 22.87 -15.34
C LEU A 54 -27.03 21.38 -15.57
N LEU A 55 -25.98 21.13 -16.36
CA LEU A 55 -25.33 19.81 -16.42
C LEU A 55 -24.42 19.67 -15.19
N THR A 56 -25.01 19.32 -14.05
CA THR A 56 -24.23 18.87 -12.89
C THR A 56 -23.73 17.46 -13.17
N ILE A 57 -22.52 17.36 -13.73
CA ILE A 57 -21.79 16.10 -13.81
C ILE A 57 -21.38 15.73 -12.38
N LEU A 58 -22.12 14.81 -11.76
CA LEU A 58 -21.74 14.21 -10.49
C LEU A 58 -20.57 13.25 -10.76
N ALA A 59 -19.34 13.75 -10.67
CA ALA A 59 -18.16 12.90 -10.66
C ALA A 59 -18.22 12.05 -9.38
N VAL A 60 -18.72 10.81 -9.48
CA VAL A 60 -18.56 9.82 -8.42
C VAL A 60 -17.08 9.45 -8.40
N ILE A 61 -16.34 10.12 -7.52
CA ILE A 61 -14.99 9.73 -7.19
C ILE A 61 -15.14 8.42 -6.42
N ASN A 62 -14.87 7.29 -7.07
CA ASN A 62 -14.68 6.02 -6.37
C ASN A 62 -13.43 6.16 -5.51
N GLY A 63 -13.55 6.82 -4.36
CA GLY A 63 -12.58 6.74 -3.30
C GLY A 63 -12.64 5.32 -2.77
N ALA A 64 -11.77 4.44 -3.28
CA ALA A 64 -11.47 3.18 -2.64
C ALA A 64 -11.07 3.54 -1.20
N ARG A 65 -11.99 3.34 -0.27
CA ARG A 65 -11.64 3.42 1.14
C ARG A 65 -10.72 2.25 1.34
N ALA A 66 -9.43 2.52 1.57
CA ALA A 66 -8.50 1.52 2.07
C ALA A 66 -9.06 1.02 3.41
N GLN A 67 -9.91 -0.01 3.34
CA GLN A 67 -10.43 -0.68 4.51
C GLN A 67 -9.26 -1.47 5.09
N LEU A 68 -8.94 -1.21 6.35
CA LEU A 68 -7.88 -1.92 7.05
C LEU A 68 -8.12 -3.42 6.93
N LEU A 69 -7.20 -4.13 6.28
CA LEU A 69 -7.25 -5.58 6.14
C LEU A 69 -6.68 -6.22 7.40
N GLU A 70 -7.52 -6.89 8.16
CA GLU A 70 -7.16 -7.50 9.44
C GLU A 70 -7.59 -8.97 9.46
N ILE A 71 -6.69 -9.84 9.93
CA ILE A 71 -6.91 -11.29 10.00
C ILE A 71 -7.12 -11.73 11.45
N THR A 72 -8.08 -12.63 11.67
CA THR A 72 -8.40 -13.24 12.95
C THR A 72 -8.33 -14.75 12.82
N VAL A 73 -7.61 -15.38 13.75
CA VAL A 73 -7.38 -16.83 13.77
C VAL A 73 -7.62 -17.36 15.20
N PRO A 74 -8.29 -18.51 15.36
CA PRO A 74 -8.36 -19.20 16.65
C PRO A 74 -6.97 -19.49 17.23
N GLN A 75 -6.84 -19.42 18.54
CA GLN A 75 -5.57 -19.74 19.21
C GLN A 75 -5.42 -21.25 19.50
N ASP A 76 -6.53 -21.99 19.50
CA ASP A 76 -6.57 -23.44 19.78
C ASP A 76 -6.75 -24.22 18.47
N ILE A 77 -5.69 -24.33 17.68
CA ILE A 77 -5.70 -25.05 16.40
C ILE A 77 -5.24 -26.48 16.65
N VAL A 78 -6.05 -27.47 16.27
CA VAL A 78 -5.75 -28.90 16.47
C VAL A 78 -5.37 -29.56 15.14
N GLN A 79 -4.29 -30.36 15.11
CA GLN A 79 -3.89 -31.09 13.90
C GLN A 79 -5.05 -31.97 13.38
N CYS A 80 -5.15 -32.10 12.06
CA CYS A 80 -6.18 -32.91 11.39
C CYS A 80 -7.63 -32.55 11.73
N THR A 81 -7.86 -31.29 12.11
CA THR A 81 -9.20 -30.73 12.29
C THR A 81 -9.43 -29.53 11.38
N HIS A 82 -10.69 -29.16 11.19
CA HIS A 82 -11.04 -27.96 10.45
C HIS A 82 -10.88 -26.73 11.31
N THR A 83 -10.11 -25.77 10.81
CA THR A 83 -9.90 -24.46 11.43
C THR A 83 -10.44 -23.39 10.51
N THR A 84 -11.32 -22.54 11.04
CA THR A 84 -11.84 -21.39 10.29
C THR A 84 -10.99 -20.17 10.56
N VAL A 85 -10.44 -19.62 9.49
CA VAL A 85 -9.71 -18.35 9.46
C VAL A 85 -10.67 -17.29 8.90
N SER A 86 -10.69 -16.10 9.48
CA SER A 86 -11.55 -15.00 9.03
C SER A 86 -10.80 -13.68 8.99
N TRP A 87 -11.27 -12.74 8.19
CA TRP A 87 -10.70 -11.41 8.10
C TRP A 87 -11.77 -10.36 7.87
N THR A 88 -11.40 -9.10 8.02
CA THR A 88 -12.24 -7.93 7.72
C THR A 88 -11.49 -6.95 6.85
N GLY A 89 -12.22 -6.18 6.04
CA GLY A 89 -11.64 -5.20 5.13
C GLY A 89 -11.03 -5.82 3.87
N GLY A 90 -10.27 -5.00 3.13
CA GLY A 90 -9.76 -5.32 1.80
C GLY A 90 -10.84 -5.62 0.76
N ALA A 91 -10.40 -5.97 -0.45
CA ALA A 91 -11.31 -6.31 -1.56
C ALA A 91 -10.94 -7.64 -2.22
N ALA A 92 -11.94 -8.51 -2.38
CA ALA A 92 -11.79 -9.76 -3.10
C ALA A 92 -11.29 -9.56 -4.55
N PRO A 93 -10.56 -10.53 -5.12
CA PRO A 93 -10.13 -11.80 -4.50
C PRO A 93 -9.02 -11.63 -3.45
N TYR A 94 -9.04 -12.50 -2.44
CA TYR A 94 -8.02 -12.59 -1.40
C TYR A 94 -7.04 -13.75 -1.64
N PHE A 95 -5.85 -13.61 -1.06
CA PHE A 95 -4.75 -14.57 -1.08
C PHE A 95 -4.30 -14.81 0.36
N LEU A 96 -4.55 -16.01 0.89
CA LEU A 96 -4.19 -16.41 2.25
C LEU A 96 -2.91 -17.26 2.22
N SER A 97 -1.92 -16.89 3.03
CA SER A 97 -0.73 -17.69 3.27
C SER A 97 -0.68 -18.23 4.69
N ILE A 98 -0.28 -19.48 4.83
CA ILE A 98 -0.05 -20.17 6.10
C ILE A 98 1.36 -20.74 6.07
N VAL A 99 2.23 -20.30 6.97
CA VAL A 99 3.66 -20.63 6.95
C VAL A 99 4.09 -21.11 8.33
N ASN A 100 4.88 -22.18 8.41
CA ASN A 100 5.54 -22.53 9.66
C ASN A 100 6.71 -21.60 9.98
N VAL A 101 6.92 -21.28 11.26
CA VAL A 101 8.01 -20.39 11.67
C VAL A 101 9.35 -21.13 11.62
N PRO A 102 10.32 -20.70 10.78
CA PRO A 102 11.61 -21.36 10.65
C PRO A 102 12.38 -21.37 11.97
N GLY A 103 12.97 -22.50 12.34
CA GLY A 103 13.81 -22.65 13.55
C GLY A 103 13.07 -23.13 14.80
N ASN A 104 11.73 -23.09 14.81
CA ASN A 104 10.90 -23.67 15.87
C ASN A 104 10.09 -24.88 15.39
N THR A 105 10.27 -25.28 14.13
CA THR A 105 9.75 -26.52 13.57
C THR A 105 10.53 -27.71 14.16
N PRO A 106 9.88 -28.81 14.58
CA PRO A 106 10.57 -30.03 14.98
C PRO A 106 11.64 -30.47 13.96
N PRO A 107 12.84 -30.88 14.40
CA PRO A 107 13.92 -31.28 13.49
C PRO A 107 13.45 -32.38 12.52
N GLY A 108 13.65 -32.17 11.22
CA GLY A 108 13.28 -33.13 10.18
C GLY A 108 11.98 -32.82 9.42
N LEU A 109 11.20 -31.82 9.84
CA LEU A 109 10.06 -31.32 9.07
C LEU A 109 10.51 -30.23 8.08
N PRO A 110 10.12 -30.29 6.78
CA PRO A 110 10.46 -29.24 5.84
C PRO A 110 9.76 -27.92 6.17
N ASN A 111 10.28 -26.81 5.65
CA ASN A 111 9.54 -25.54 5.68
C ASN A 111 8.31 -25.72 4.79
N PHE A 112 7.13 -25.56 5.39
CA PHE A 112 5.84 -25.72 4.74
C PHE A 112 5.20 -24.33 4.61
N SER A 113 4.89 -23.95 3.37
CA SER A 113 4.08 -22.79 3.04
C SER A 113 2.89 -23.27 2.23
N LEU A 114 1.70 -22.93 2.69
CA LEU A 114 0.45 -23.18 1.98
C LEU A 114 -0.11 -21.84 1.51
N GLU A 115 -0.53 -21.79 0.25
CA GLU A 115 -1.12 -20.61 -0.36
C GLU A 115 -2.50 -20.95 -0.92
N PHE A 116 -3.49 -20.12 -0.56
CA PHE A 116 -4.87 -20.25 -1.00
C PHE A 116 -5.28 -18.96 -1.71
N ASN A 117 -5.61 -19.07 -3.00
CA ASN A 117 -5.83 -17.93 -3.89
C ASN A 117 -7.29 -17.87 -4.35
N ASN A 118 -7.69 -16.74 -4.94
CA ASN A 118 -9.04 -16.53 -5.50
C ASN A 118 -10.16 -16.69 -4.47
N LEU A 119 -9.89 -16.35 -3.20
CA LEU A 119 -10.90 -16.39 -2.15
C LEU A 119 -11.82 -15.17 -2.29
N ASN A 120 -13.12 -15.39 -2.46
CA ASN A 120 -14.09 -14.30 -2.64
C ASN A 120 -14.86 -13.96 -1.35
N ASN A 121 -14.77 -14.81 -0.34
CA ASN A 121 -15.38 -14.61 0.96
C ASN A 121 -14.35 -14.08 1.95
N THR A 122 -14.81 -13.54 3.07
CA THR A 122 -13.96 -13.06 4.18
C THR A 122 -13.66 -14.13 5.24
N SER A 123 -13.86 -15.39 4.89
CA SER A 123 -13.51 -16.54 5.73
C SER A 123 -13.11 -17.74 4.88
N PHE A 124 -12.27 -18.58 5.46
CA PHE A 124 -11.76 -19.80 4.84
C PHE A 124 -11.64 -20.91 5.87
N THR A 125 -12.22 -22.07 5.57
CA THR A 125 -12.05 -23.28 6.38
C THR A 125 -10.91 -24.09 5.82
N TRP A 126 -9.88 -24.25 6.65
CA TRP A 126 -8.66 -24.95 6.35
C TRP A 126 -8.62 -26.28 7.12
N ASN A 127 -8.23 -27.37 6.45
CA ASN A 127 -7.90 -28.62 7.13
C ASN A 127 -6.46 -28.55 7.64
N THR A 128 -6.26 -28.57 8.96
CA THR A 128 -4.97 -28.35 9.61
C THR A 128 -3.99 -29.50 9.34
N GLY A 129 -3.28 -29.42 8.22
CA GLY A 129 -2.26 -30.36 7.78
C GLY A 129 -0.83 -30.07 8.28
N PHE A 130 -0.68 -29.48 9.47
CA PHE A 130 0.63 -29.36 10.13
C PHE A 130 0.65 -30.25 11.36
N ALA A 131 1.81 -30.85 11.64
CA ALA A 131 2.01 -31.69 12.81
C ALA A 131 1.91 -30.88 14.11
N ALA A 132 1.44 -31.52 15.18
CA ALA A 132 1.43 -30.94 16.52
C ALA A 132 2.83 -30.43 16.94
N GLY A 133 2.84 -29.34 17.71
CA GLY A 133 4.05 -28.64 18.10
C GLY A 133 4.63 -27.71 17.03
N THR A 134 4.07 -27.69 15.82
CA THR A 134 4.51 -26.76 14.77
C THR A 134 3.95 -25.36 15.02
N PRO A 135 4.78 -24.32 15.14
CA PRO A 135 4.30 -22.94 15.16
C PRO A 135 3.98 -22.47 13.74
N VAL A 136 2.78 -21.93 13.54
CA VAL A 136 2.31 -21.40 12.25
C VAL A 136 1.93 -19.92 12.36
N VAL A 137 2.18 -19.17 11.30
CA VAL A 137 1.76 -17.78 11.12
C VAL A 137 0.87 -17.65 9.91
N PHE A 138 -0.10 -16.74 10.00
CA PHE A 138 -1.07 -16.47 8.94
C PHE A 138 -0.90 -15.04 8.44
N ARG A 139 -1.10 -14.85 7.14
CA ARG A 139 -1.18 -13.53 6.52
C ARG A 139 -2.17 -13.56 5.37
N ILE A 140 -2.84 -12.45 5.15
CA ILE A 140 -3.73 -12.28 4.02
C ILE A 140 -3.40 -11.03 3.20
N ASN A 141 -3.57 -11.19 1.90
CA ASN A 141 -3.44 -10.16 0.89
C ASN A 141 -4.74 -10.04 0.12
N ASP A 142 -5.04 -8.86 -0.39
CA ASP A 142 -6.15 -8.62 -1.30
C ASP A 142 -5.65 -8.28 -2.71
N HIS A 143 -6.57 -8.20 -3.68
CA HIS A 143 -6.22 -7.95 -5.07
C HIS A 143 -5.70 -6.53 -5.35
N ASP A 144 -6.03 -5.57 -4.48
CA ASP A 144 -5.57 -4.18 -4.56
C ASP A 144 -4.14 -4.02 -4.01
N GLY A 145 -3.53 -5.10 -3.51
CA GLY A 145 -2.19 -5.12 -2.94
C GLY A 145 -2.14 -4.77 -1.45
N THR A 146 -3.30 -4.59 -0.80
CA THR A 146 -3.40 -4.42 0.65
C THR A 146 -3.01 -5.72 1.34
N SER A 147 -2.26 -5.61 2.43
CA SER A 147 -1.80 -6.74 3.23
C SER A 147 -2.19 -6.57 4.68
N SER A 148 -2.60 -7.65 5.34
CA SER A 148 -2.65 -7.68 6.79
C SER A 148 -1.24 -7.73 7.38
N ASN A 149 -1.14 -7.35 8.66
CA ASN A 149 -0.04 -7.81 9.49
C ASN A 149 -0.07 -9.34 9.60
N HIS A 150 1.09 -9.95 9.84
CA HIS A 150 1.14 -11.36 10.20
C HIS A 150 0.53 -11.54 11.59
N THR A 151 -0.12 -12.69 11.81
CA THR A 151 -0.51 -13.08 13.17
C THR A 151 0.71 -13.38 14.03
N ASN A 152 0.51 -13.40 15.35
CA ASN A 152 1.43 -14.11 16.22
C ASN A 152 1.49 -15.60 15.83
N ALA A 153 2.60 -16.26 16.17
CA ALA A 153 2.73 -17.69 15.96
C ALA A 153 1.75 -18.45 16.85
N VAL A 154 0.96 -19.33 16.25
CA VAL A 154 0.04 -20.24 16.94
C VAL A 154 0.61 -21.64 16.87
N VAL A 155 0.70 -22.34 18.01
CA VAL A 155 1.25 -23.70 18.07
C VAL A 155 0.12 -24.70 17.84
N ILE A 156 0.32 -25.61 16.89
CA ILE A 156 -0.66 -26.66 16.60
C ILE A 156 -0.71 -27.67 17.77
N LEU A 157 -1.93 -27.95 18.24
CA LEU A 157 -2.22 -28.89 19.30
C LEU A 157 -2.33 -30.33 18.76
N PRO A 158 -2.01 -31.35 19.58
CA PRO A 158 -2.21 -32.74 19.21
C PRO A 158 -3.69 -33.06 19.00
N GLY A 159 -3.95 -33.85 17.97
CA GLY A 159 -5.28 -34.32 17.57
C GLY A 159 -5.41 -35.83 17.78
N ALA A 160 -6.61 -36.36 17.62
CA ALA A 160 -6.88 -37.78 17.84
C ALA A 160 -6.24 -38.69 16.76
N VAL A 161 -5.93 -38.14 15.59
CA VAL A 161 -5.34 -38.83 14.44
C VAL A 161 -4.27 -37.95 13.79
N ASP A 162 -3.39 -38.57 12.99
CA ASP A 162 -2.31 -37.95 12.22
C ASP A 162 -2.41 -38.24 10.70
N ALA A 163 -3.51 -38.85 10.27
CA ALA A 163 -3.71 -39.30 8.88
C ALA A 163 -3.81 -38.16 7.83
N CYS A 164 -3.80 -36.89 8.25
CA CYS A 164 -3.88 -35.72 7.37
C CYS A 164 -2.52 -35.05 7.06
N LEU A 165 -1.44 -35.53 7.69
CA LEU A 165 -0.11 -34.94 7.62
C LEU A 165 0.66 -35.37 6.35
#